data_AF-A0A257NQQ9-F1
#
_entry.id   AF-A0A257NQQ9-F1
#
_cell.length_a   1.000
_cell.length_b   1.000
_cell.length_c   1.000
_cell.angle_alpha   90.00
_cell.angle_beta   90.00
_cell.angle_gamma   90.00
#
_symmetry.space_group_name_H-M   'P 1'
#
loop_
_entity.id
_entity.type
_entity.pdbx_description
1 polymer ?
#
loop_
_entity_poly.entity_id
_entity_poly.type
_entity_poly.pdbx_seq_one_letter_code
_entity_poly.pdbx_strand_id
1 'polypeptide(L)'
;MMNKSNQLLVQSGRLGSRVGLSVLIFLGLGSVCLSVSAVASPSTKTQAPSEVLRDVPPTEHRAEPPIAATFTSKISPSKMTAVTVLPDGAWITRRVEVRWAGSDIHTIELADLPPSVQRDSVQIEGNGITLAAPLQWSRQPVEQSAVYRHIQQQLSVLRGAQAKADDGLEAARMRLAIFQAQMSAPNALVLKYGAPAGAFLTESGARKKFDRLLTQLLTAQRTAQDEVTEVQRKTAELDEALQKRHSQGERLLLSLPLKLLTQKKTAQQTTSESAEVTVPVLVRYRVNDA
;
A
#
# COMPACT_ATOMS: atom_id res chain seq x y z
N MET A 1 40.02 67.85 -60.09
CA MET A 1 41.48 67.63 -59.95
C MET A 1 41.71 66.39 -59.12
N MET A 2 42.61 65.53 -59.60
CA MET A 2 42.90 64.16 -59.14
C MET A 2 43.84 64.12 -57.93
N ASN A 3 43.66 63.14 -57.03
CA ASN A 3 44.61 62.07 -56.66
C ASN A 3 44.15 61.42 -55.34
N LYS A 4 43.78 60.13 -55.29
CA LYS A 4 44.55 58.87 -55.41
C LYS A 4 45.26 58.43 -54.12
N SER A 5 44.85 57.22 -53.70
CA SER A 5 45.68 56.13 -53.14
C SER A 5 46.01 56.13 -51.64
N ASN A 6 45.47 55.15 -50.91
CA ASN A 6 46.22 53.90 -50.62
C ASN A 6 45.33 52.81 -50.01
N GLN A 7 45.35 51.64 -50.65
CA GLN A 7 44.96 50.34 -50.11
C GLN A 7 46.13 49.72 -49.33
N LEU A 8 45.82 48.90 -48.32
CA LEU A 8 46.55 47.71 -47.84
C LEU A 8 45.54 46.99 -46.91
N LEU A 9 44.85 45.91 -47.27
CA LEU A 9 45.25 44.53 -47.58
C LEU A 9 45.85 43.74 -46.39
N VAL A 10 45.21 42.59 -46.11
CA VAL A 10 45.70 41.35 -45.44
C VAL A 10 45.84 41.34 -43.91
N GLN A 11 44.99 40.58 -43.20
CA GLN A 11 45.37 39.23 -42.76
C GLN A 11 44.24 38.45 -42.08
N SER A 12 43.97 37.31 -42.68
CA SER A 12 43.30 36.13 -42.17
C SER A 12 43.95 35.59 -40.89
N GLY A 13 43.16 35.48 -39.82
CA GLY A 13 43.51 34.73 -38.61
C GLY A 13 42.48 33.63 -38.35
N ARG A 14 42.78 32.41 -38.83
CA ARG A 14 42.17 31.18 -38.32
C ARG A 14 42.51 31.05 -36.84
N LEU A 15 41.50 31.04 -35.97
CA LEU A 15 41.62 30.34 -34.69
C LEU A 15 40.42 29.41 -34.55
N GLY A 16 40.66 28.14 -34.89
CA GLY A 16 39.85 27.07 -34.35
C GLY A 16 40.14 26.98 -32.85
N SER A 17 39.10 27.07 -32.03
CA SER A 17 39.08 26.32 -30.79
C SER A 17 37.66 25.84 -30.54
N ARG A 18 37.55 24.52 -30.57
CA ARG A 18 36.35 23.73 -30.33
C ARG A 18 35.92 23.96 -28.87
N VAL A 19 34.85 24.71 -28.66
CA VAL A 19 34.06 24.54 -27.44
C VAL A 19 32.99 23.51 -27.76
N GLY A 20 33.35 22.24 -27.58
CA GLY A 20 32.40 21.14 -27.58
C GLY A 20 31.48 21.31 -26.37
N LEU A 21 30.31 21.91 -26.59
CA LEU A 21 29.23 21.86 -25.62
C LEU A 21 28.45 20.57 -25.88
N SER A 22 28.97 19.48 -25.33
CA SER A 22 28.26 18.21 -25.21
C SER A 22 27.03 18.43 -24.33
N VAL A 23 25.86 18.60 -24.95
CA VAL A 23 24.58 18.48 -24.25
C VAL A 23 24.34 17.00 -24.04
N LEU A 24 24.77 16.53 -22.86
CA LEU A 24 24.52 15.18 -22.36
C LEU A 24 23.01 15.03 -22.10
N ILE A 25 22.41 14.13 -22.87
CA ILE A 25 21.04 13.64 -22.71
C ILE A 25 20.99 12.86 -21.39
N PHE A 26 20.40 13.44 -20.35
CA PHE A 26 20.03 12.71 -19.15
C PHE A 26 18.66 12.06 -19.36
N LEU A 27 18.67 10.78 -19.74
CA LEU A 27 17.53 9.88 -19.61
C LEU A 27 17.44 9.45 -18.13
N GLY A 28 16.49 10.03 -17.40
CA GLY A 28 16.16 9.62 -16.04
C GLY A 28 15.40 8.28 -16.04
N LEU A 29 16.10 7.20 -15.72
CA LEU A 29 15.52 5.93 -15.27
C LEU A 29 15.49 5.97 -13.74
N GLY A 30 14.30 6.19 -13.18
CA GLY A 30 14.07 6.08 -11.74
C GLY A 30 13.99 4.62 -11.32
N SER A 31 15.02 4.13 -10.65
CA SER A 31 14.99 2.89 -9.86
C SER A 31 14.98 3.26 -8.38
N VAL A 32 13.87 2.96 -7.71
CA VAL A 32 13.70 3.14 -6.27
C VAL A 32 14.11 1.84 -5.59
N CYS A 33 15.25 1.84 -4.89
CA CYS A 33 15.57 0.82 -3.91
C CYS A 33 15.57 1.44 -2.50
N LEU A 34 14.59 1.00 -1.71
CA LEU A 34 14.49 1.25 -0.27
C LEU A 34 15.76 0.76 0.43
N SER A 35 16.40 1.63 1.21
CA SER A 35 17.42 1.24 2.17
C SER A 35 16.90 1.53 3.58
N VAL A 36 16.75 0.45 4.34
CA VAL A 36 16.26 0.38 5.71
C VAL A 36 17.30 1.01 6.65
N SER A 37 16.92 2.06 7.39
CA SER A 37 17.71 2.53 8.53
C SER A 37 17.46 1.62 9.73
N ALA A 38 18.43 0.76 10.03
CA ALA A 38 18.51 0.04 11.29
C ALA A 38 18.95 1.01 12.40
N VAL A 39 18.04 1.30 13.34
CA VAL A 39 18.41 1.93 14.62
C VAL A 39 18.86 0.82 15.57
N ALA A 40 20.14 0.86 15.91
CA ALA A 40 20.77 0.04 16.93
C ALA A 40 20.33 0.51 18.33
N SER A 41 19.78 -0.39 19.12
CA SER A 41 19.59 -0.19 20.56
C SER A 41 20.90 -0.48 21.29
N PRO A 42 21.43 0.44 22.13
CA PRO A 42 22.57 0.14 22.97
C PRO A 42 22.16 -0.70 24.19
N SER A 43 22.84 -1.84 24.33
CA SER A 43 22.94 -2.62 25.57
C SER A 43 23.51 -1.77 26.71
N THR A 44 22.87 -1.76 27.86
CA THR A 44 23.53 -1.41 29.13
C THR A 44 23.14 -2.41 30.20
N LYS A 45 24.18 -3.06 30.72
CA LYS A 45 24.21 -4.03 31.82
C LYS A 45 24.77 -3.28 33.03
N THR A 46 24.00 -3.11 34.09
CA THR A 46 24.45 -2.59 35.41
C THR A 46 23.45 -3.10 36.45
N GLN A 47 23.69 -4.25 37.08
CA GLN A 47 24.37 -4.41 38.38
C GLN A 47 23.56 -3.81 39.54
N ALA A 48 22.90 -4.69 40.31
CA ALA A 48 22.53 -4.45 41.70
C ALA A 48 23.81 -4.39 42.56
N PRO A 49 23.83 -3.70 43.71
CA PRO A 49 23.38 -4.36 44.93
C PRO A 49 22.76 -3.45 46.02
N SER A 50 22.18 -4.12 47.01
CA SER A 50 22.27 -3.88 48.46
C SER A 50 20.95 -3.71 49.19
N GLU A 51 20.72 -4.73 50.01
CA GLU A 51 19.86 -4.82 51.20
C GLU A 51 19.75 -3.50 51.97
N VAL A 52 18.52 -3.14 52.35
CA VAL A 52 18.24 -2.70 53.72
C VAL A 52 16.93 -3.35 54.18
N LEU A 53 17.12 -4.31 55.08
CA LEU A 53 16.18 -4.94 55.98
C LEU A 53 15.42 -3.89 56.81
N ARG A 54 14.08 -3.89 56.78
CA ARG A 54 13.24 -3.39 57.89
C ARG A 54 11.98 -4.22 58.04
N ASP A 55 11.96 -4.99 59.12
CA ASP A 55 10.83 -5.69 59.72
C ASP A 55 9.66 -4.76 60.05
N VAL A 56 8.43 -5.11 59.64
CA VAL A 56 7.14 -4.74 60.29
C VAL A 56 6.11 -5.89 60.04
N PRO A 57 5.29 -6.31 61.03
CA PRO A 57 4.72 -7.67 61.16
C PRO A 57 3.31 -7.85 60.51
N PRO A 58 2.69 -9.05 60.53
CA PRO A 58 1.65 -9.46 59.59
C PRO A 58 0.25 -9.02 60.03
N THR A 59 -0.61 -8.63 59.08
CA THR A 59 -2.05 -8.52 59.31
C THR A 59 -2.83 -8.87 58.04
N GLU A 60 -3.94 -9.55 58.26
CA GLU A 60 -4.70 -10.44 57.41
C GLU A 60 -5.46 -9.80 56.23
N HIS A 61 -5.69 -10.65 55.22
CA HIS A 61 -6.83 -10.70 54.31
C HIS A 61 -7.36 -9.40 53.68
N ARG A 62 -6.90 -9.14 52.46
CA ARG A 62 -7.78 -8.67 51.40
C ARG A 62 -7.42 -9.36 50.09
N ALA A 63 -8.28 -10.26 49.64
CA ALA A 63 -8.20 -10.86 48.32
C ALA A 63 -8.28 -9.76 47.27
N GLU A 64 -7.16 -9.45 46.63
CA GLU A 64 -7.14 -8.68 45.40
C GLU A 64 -7.85 -9.48 44.30
N PRO A 65 -8.67 -8.84 43.45
CA PRO A 65 -9.23 -9.52 42.29
C PRO A 65 -8.09 -10.00 41.39
N PRO A 66 -8.17 -11.20 40.81
CA PRO A 66 -7.11 -11.70 39.95
C PRO A 66 -6.90 -10.74 38.79
N ILE A 67 -5.65 -10.28 38.68
CA ILE A 67 -5.10 -9.51 37.57
C ILE A 67 -5.59 -10.16 36.28
N ALA A 68 -6.39 -9.42 35.51
CA ALA A 68 -6.85 -9.84 34.21
C ALA A 68 -5.63 -10.25 33.39
N ALA A 69 -5.55 -11.53 33.06
CA ALA A 69 -4.51 -12.03 32.17
C ALA A 69 -4.55 -11.17 30.90
N THR A 70 -3.46 -10.46 30.63
CA THR A 70 -3.30 -9.66 29.43
C THR A 70 -3.17 -10.64 28.26
N PHE A 71 -4.31 -11.06 27.72
CA PHE A 71 -4.36 -11.88 26.52
C PHE A 71 -3.92 -11.01 25.35
N THR A 72 -2.73 -11.25 24.82
CA THR A 72 -2.34 -10.70 23.52
C THR A 72 -3.17 -11.39 22.45
N SER A 73 -4.39 -10.93 22.23
CA SER A 73 -5.23 -11.39 21.13
C SER A 73 -4.74 -10.75 19.84
N LYS A 74 -4.38 -11.59 18.88
CA LYS A 74 -4.08 -11.17 17.52
C LYS A 74 -5.19 -11.71 16.63
N ILE A 75 -5.87 -10.82 15.91
CA ILE A 75 -6.84 -11.19 14.87
C ILE A 75 -6.19 -12.22 13.96
N SER A 76 -6.75 -13.43 13.96
CA SER A 76 -6.14 -14.55 13.26
C SER A 76 -6.63 -14.56 11.82
N PRO A 77 -5.74 -14.70 10.82
CA PRO A 77 -6.16 -14.77 9.44
C PRO A 77 -7.06 -16.01 9.26
N SER A 78 -8.30 -15.77 8.83
CA SER A 78 -9.29 -16.82 8.58
C SER A 78 -9.57 -16.92 7.08
N LYS A 79 -9.68 -18.15 6.56
CA LYS A 79 -10.07 -18.40 5.17
C LYS A 79 -11.46 -19.03 5.15
N MET A 80 -12.38 -18.47 4.36
CA MET A 80 -13.66 -19.10 4.10
C MET A 80 -13.44 -20.38 3.28
N THR A 81 -13.88 -21.52 3.79
CA THR A 81 -13.66 -22.83 3.17
C THR A 81 -14.92 -23.42 2.57
N ALA A 82 -16.09 -23.12 3.12
CA ALA A 82 -17.36 -23.57 2.60
C ALA A 82 -18.48 -22.56 2.89
N VAL A 83 -19.44 -22.49 1.97
CA VAL A 83 -20.71 -21.78 2.14
C VAL A 83 -21.82 -22.70 1.67
N THR A 84 -22.79 -22.98 2.53
CA THR A 84 -23.97 -23.77 2.21
C THR A 84 -25.20 -22.88 2.33
N VAL A 85 -25.83 -22.58 1.20
CA VAL A 85 -27.02 -21.73 1.13
C VAL A 85 -28.26 -22.58 1.37
N LEU A 86 -29.14 -22.10 2.24
CA LEU A 86 -30.44 -22.68 2.61
C LEU A 86 -31.55 -21.64 2.34
N PRO A 87 -32.81 -22.06 2.23
CA PRO A 87 -33.93 -21.12 2.00
C PRO A 87 -34.08 -20.03 3.06
N ASP A 88 -33.61 -20.29 4.28
CA ASP A 88 -33.74 -19.45 5.46
C ASP A 88 -32.38 -18.86 5.94
N GLY A 89 -31.36 -18.87 5.09
CA GLY A 89 -30.05 -18.28 5.36
C GLY A 89 -28.89 -19.11 4.83
N ALA A 90 -27.68 -18.90 5.36
CA ALA A 90 -26.50 -19.63 4.91
C ALA A 90 -25.64 -20.12 6.09
N TRP A 91 -25.07 -21.31 5.96
CA TRP A 91 -23.98 -21.77 6.81
C TRP A 91 -22.65 -21.38 6.19
N ILE A 92 -21.79 -20.75 6.98
CA ILE A 92 -20.44 -20.36 6.57
C ILE A 92 -19.45 -21.11 7.46
N THR A 93 -18.49 -21.78 6.82
CA THR A 93 -17.36 -22.41 7.51
C THR A 93 -16.08 -21.63 7.17
N ARG A 94 -15.37 -21.21 8.22
CA ARG A 94 -14.05 -20.58 8.12
C ARG A 94 -13.00 -21.49 8.78
N ARG A 95 -11.86 -21.62 8.13
CA ARG A 95 -10.66 -22.27 8.69
C ARG A 95 -9.71 -21.21 9.22
N VAL A 96 -9.24 -21.41 10.44
CA VAL A 96 -8.21 -20.62 11.10
C VAL A 96 -7.04 -21.54 11.42
N GLU A 97 -5.82 -21.10 11.13
CA GLU A 97 -4.62 -21.82 11.52
C GLU A 97 -4.07 -21.19 12.79
N VAL A 98 -4.00 -22.01 13.84
CA VAL A 98 -3.66 -21.53 15.18
C VAL A 98 -2.31 -22.08 15.54
N ARG A 99 -1.35 -21.19 15.74
CA ARG A 99 -0.03 -21.57 16.22
C ARG A 99 -0.02 -21.54 17.73
N TRP A 100 0.22 -22.69 18.33
CA TRP A 100 0.19 -22.90 19.77
C TRP A 100 1.61 -22.85 20.32
N ALA A 101 1.92 -21.80 21.08
CA ALA A 101 3.22 -21.63 21.71
C ALA A 101 3.09 -21.73 23.23
N GLY A 102 3.20 -22.94 23.77
CA GLY A 102 3.42 -23.21 25.20
C GLY A 102 2.34 -22.81 26.21
N SER A 103 1.33 -22.01 25.85
CA SER A 103 0.27 -21.59 26.77
C SER A 103 -0.93 -22.55 26.77
N ASP A 104 -1.55 -22.72 27.95
CA ASP A 104 -2.69 -23.62 28.12
C ASP A 104 -3.96 -23.11 27.42
N ILE A 105 -4.11 -21.80 27.24
CA ILE A 105 -5.27 -21.16 26.63
C ILE A 105 -4.79 -20.14 25.59
N HIS A 106 -5.26 -20.29 24.35
CA HIS A 106 -5.06 -19.34 23.26
C HIS A 106 -6.39 -18.72 22.85
N THR A 107 -6.46 -17.39 22.83
CA THR A 107 -7.63 -16.67 22.35
C THR A 107 -7.45 -16.29 20.90
N ILE A 108 -8.38 -16.75 20.05
CA ILE A 108 -8.44 -16.40 18.64
C ILE A 108 -9.53 -15.36 18.44
N GLU A 109 -9.23 -14.35 17.64
CA GLU A 109 -10.22 -13.37 17.21
C GLU A 109 -10.56 -13.58 15.74
N LEU A 110 -11.84 -13.81 15.48
CA LEU A 110 -12.42 -13.92 14.16
C LEU A 110 -13.14 -12.61 13.81
N ALA A 111 -12.51 -11.81 12.96
CA ALA A 111 -13.00 -10.51 12.53
C ALA A 111 -13.92 -10.59 11.30
N ASP A 112 -14.53 -9.45 10.97
CA ASP A 112 -15.30 -9.23 9.74
C ASP A 112 -16.47 -10.22 9.60
N LEU A 113 -17.17 -10.50 10.71
CA LEU A 113 -18.38 -11.30 10.70
C LEU A 113 -19.59 -10.42 10.31
N PRO A 114 -20.53 -10.93 9.49
CA PRO A 114 -21.76 -10.22 9.20
C PRO A 114 -22.57 -9.90 10.47
N PRO A 115 -23.31 -8.79 10.53
CA PRO A 115 -24.17 -8.48 11.67
C PRO A 115 -25.33 -9.47 11.84
N SER A 116 -25.76 -10.13 10.76
CA SER A 116 -26.85 -11.12 10.76
C SER A 116 -26.42 -12.54 11.18
N VAL A 117 -25.23 -12.70 11.76
CA VAL A 117 -24.79 -13.99 12.32
C VAL A 117 -25.65 -14.39 13.52
N GLN A 118 -26.18 -15.61 13.49
CA GLN A 118 -26.82 -16.22 14.65
C GLN A 118 -25.75 -16.65 15.67
N ARG A 119 -25.64 -15.92 16.78
CA ARG A 119 -24.56 -16.12 17.77
C ARG A 119 -24.55 -17.51 18.40
N ASP A 120 -25.73 -18.10 18.58
CA ASP A 120 -25.89 -19.42 19.21
C ASP A 120 -25.64 -20.58 18.23
N SER A 121 -25.49 -20.29 16.93
CA SER A 121 -25.23 -21.29 15.90
C SER A 121 -23.75 -21.64 15.72
N VAL A 122 -22.86 -20.99 16.47
CA VAL A 122 -21.42 -21.17 16.30
C VAL A 122 -21.00 -22.58 16.74
N GLN A 123 -20.43 -23.31 15.79
CA GLN A 123 -19.83 -24.62 15.97
C GLN A 123 -18.32 -24.52 15.74
N ILE A 124 -17.54 -25.14 16.61
CA ILE A 124 -16.08 -25.14 16.55
C ILE A 124 -15.62 -26.58 16.48
N GLU A 125 -14.86 -26.89 15.44
CA GLU A 125 -14.30 -28.22 15.20
C GLU A 125 -12.78 -28.10 15.09
N GLY A 126 -12.07 -29.00 15.76
CA GLY A 126 -10.61 -29.04 15.74
C GLY A 126 -10.10 -30.24 16.52
N ASN A 127 -9.02 -30.86 16.05
CA ASN A 127 -8.49 -32.06 16.70
C ASN A 127 -7.87 -31.71 18.06
N GLY A 128 -8.43 -32.27 19.14
CA GLY A 128 -7.95 -32.02 20.50
C GLY A 128 -8.21 -30.61 21.01
N ILE A 129 -9.19 -29.88 20.47
CA ILE A 129 -9.49 -28.50 20.88
C ILE A 129 -10.79 -28.44 21.67
N THR A 130 -10.79 -27.68 22.75
CA THR A 130 -12.00 -27.33 23.51
C THR A 130 -12.08 -25.85 23.79
N LEU A 131 -13.30 -25.36 24.05
CA LEU A 131 -13.51 -24.01 24.56
C LEU A 131 -13.09 -23.94 26.03
N ALA A 132 -12.22 -22.99 26.35
CA ALA A 132 -11.76 -22.74 27.71
C ALA A 132 -12.70 -21.82 28.50
N ALA A 133 -13.44 -20.97 27.79
CA ALA A 133 -14.38 -20.00 28.36
C ALA A 133 -15.51 -19.71 27.34
N PRO A 134 -16.59 -19.01 27.77
CA PRO A 134 -17.66 -18.60 26.87
C PRO A 134 -17.17 -17.72 25.71
N LEU A 135 -17.84 -17.82 24.57
CA LEU A 135 -17.60 -16.99 23.40
C LEU A 135 -17.88 -15.52 23.72
N GLN A 136 -17.01 -14.63 23.26
CA GLN A 136 -17.23 -13.18 23.41
C GLN A 136 -17.50 -12.54 22.06
N TRP A 137 -18.54 -11.70 22.02
CA TRP A 137 -18.94 -10.95 20.84
C TRP A 137 -18.73 -9.47 21.09
N SER A 138 -18.05 -8.82 20.15
CA SER A 138 -17.92 -7.37 20.16
C SER A 138 -18.27 -6.79 18.79
N ARG A 139 -18.61 -5.50 18.79
CA ARG A 139 -18.84 -4.74 17.57
C ARG A 139 -17.49 -4.26 17.04
N GLN A 140 -17.28 -4.47 15.76
CA GLN A 140 -16.11 -4.01 15.03
C GLN A 140 -16.54 -2.88 14.09
N PRO A 141 -16.01 -1.65 14.28
CA PRO A 141 -16.21 -0.57 13.32
C PRO A 141 -15.76 -0.99 11.92
N VAL A 142 -16.51 -0.60 10.89
CA VAL A 142 -16.23 -0.97 9.49
C VAL A 142 -14.80 -0.58 9.09
N GLU A 143 -14.31 0.55 9.60
CA GLU A 143 -12.98 1.09 9.37
C GLU A 143 -11.84 0.16 9.83
N GLN A 144 -12.14 -0.71 10.79
CA GLN A 144 -11.17 -1.68 11.31
C GLN A 144 -11.17 -2.99 10.52
N SER A 145 -12.09 -3.18 9.57
CA SER A 145 -12.12 -4.38 8.74
C SER A 145 -10.92 -4.45 7.81
N ALA A 146 -10.43 -5.67 7.56
CA ALA A 146 -9.26 -5.87 6.71
C ALA A 146 -9.54 -5.41 5.28
N VAL A 147 -10.77 -5.65 4.79
CA VAL A 147 -11.22 -5.26 3.46
C VAL A 147 -11.28 -3.74 3.32
N TYR A 148 -11.83 -3.03 4.31
CA TYR A 148 -11.91 -1.56 4.26
C TYR A 148 -10.52 -0.93 4.25
N ARG A 149 -9.62 -1.39 5.12
CA ARG A 149 -8.21 -0.92 5.13
C ARG A 149 -7.51 -1.21 3.81
N HIS A 150 -7.74 -2.37 3.21
CA HIS A 150 -7.17 -2.70 1.91
C HIS A 150 -7.65 -1.74 0.81
N ILE A 151 -8.95 -1.44 0.77
CA ILE A 151 -9.50 -0.48 -0.20
C ILE A 151 -8.92 0.92 0.06
N GLN A 152 -8.84 1.38 1.31
CA GLN A 152 -8.23 2.67 1.63
C GLN A 152 -6.76 2.76 1.19
N GLN A 153 -5.99 1.68 1.34
CA GLN A 153 -4.61 1.62 0.84
C GLN A 153 -4.54 1.67 -0.69
N GLN A 154 -5.43 0.97 -1.40
CA GLN A 154 -5.51 1.06 -2.85
C GLN A 154 -5.86 2.49 -3.30
N LEU A 155 -6.75 3.16 -2.56
CA LEU A 155 -7.17 4.52 -2.85
C LEU A 155 -6.05 5.53 -2.63
N SER A 156 -5.23 5.37 -1.59
CA SER A 156 -4.06 6.23 -1.39
C SER A 156 -3.02 6.07 -2.51
N VAL A 157 -2.81 4.85 -3.00
CA VAL A 157 -1.95 4.57 -4.16
C VAL A 157 -2.52 5.20 -5.43
N LEU A 158 -3.84 5.07 -5.68
CA LEU A 158 -4.49 5.67 -6.84
C LEU A 158 -4.48 7.20 -6.81
N ARG A 159 -4.65 7.83 -5.64
CA ARG A 159 -4.49 9.29 -5.50
C ARG A 159 -3.08 9.74 -5.88
N GLY A 160 -2.06 8.97 -5.48
CA GLY A 160 -0.69 9.20 -5.91
C GLY A 160 -0.50 9.02 -7.43
N ALA A 161 -1.19 8.04 -8.03
CA ALA A 161 -1.19 7.84 -9.48
C ALA A 161 -1.94 8.97 -10.22
N GLN A 162 -3.01 9.50 -9.63
CA GLN A 162 -3.80 10.60 -10.19
C GLN A 162 -2.94 11.86 -10.29
N ALA A 163 -2.25 12.25 -9.20
CA ALA A 163 -1.36 13.39 -9.22
C ALA A 163 -0.30 13.28 -10.34
N LYS A 164 0.30 12.09 -10.50
CA LYS A 164 1.28 11.84 -11.58
C LYS A 164 0.66 11.93 -12.98
N ALA A 165 -0.57 11.43 -13.16
CA ALA A 165 -1.26 11.49 -14.43
C ALA A 165 -1.66 12.94 -14.79
N ASP A 166 -2.11 13.71 -13.80
CA ASP A 166 -2.43 15.14 -13.93
C ASP A 166 -1.17 15.94 -14.28
N ASP A 167 -0.04 15.70 -13.60
CA ASP A 167 1.27 16.30 -13.94
C ASP A 167 1.70 15.95 -15.37
N GLY A 168 1.50 14.69 -15.79
CA GLY A 168 1.79 14.22 -17.13
C GLY A 168 0.95 14.91 -18.21
N LEU A 169 -0.33 15.10 -17.93
CA LEU A 169 -1.27 15.82 -18.79
C LEU A 169 -0.92 17.30 -18.88
N GLU A 170 -0.57 17.94 -17.76
CA GLU A 170 -0.12 19.33 -17.74
C GLU A 170 1.17 19.49 -18.55
N ALA A 171 2.16 18.61 -18.36
CA ALA A 171 3.39 18.61 -19.15
C ALA A 171 3.13 18.44 -20.65
N ALA A 172 2.19 17.57 -21.04
CA ALA A 172 1.79 17.40 -22.44
C ALA A 172 1.15 18.67 -23.01
N ARG A 173 0.25 19.31 -22.25
CA ARG A 173 -0.39 20.58 -22.62
C ARG A 173 0.63 21.72 -22.74
N MET A 174 1.58 21.82 -21.81
CA MET A 174 2.67 22.81 -21.86
C MET A 174 3.55 22.60 -23.10
N ARG A 175 3.93 21.36 -23.42
CA ARG A 175 4.73 21.07 -24.63
C ARG A 175 3.99 21.48 -25.90
N LEU A 176 2.69 21.20 -25.98
CA LEU A 176 1.87 21.62 -27.11
C LEU A 176 1.76 23.15 -27.17
N ALA A 177 1.56 23.82 -26.04
CA ALA A 177 1.47 25.28 -25.97
C ALA A 177 2.80 25.96 -26.37
N ILE A 178 3.94 25.45 -25.89
CA ILE A 178 5.27 25.93 -26.29
C ILE A 178 5.48 25.73 -27.79
N PHE A 179 5.10 24.57 -28.32
CA PHE A 179 5.17 24.29 -29.75
C PHE A 179 4.33 25.29 -30.54
N GLN A 180 3.08 25.52 -30.16
CA GLN A 180 2.21 26.51 -30.81
C GLN A 180 2.76 27.94 -30.69
N ALA A 181 3.29 28.33 -29.53
CA ALA A 181 3.87 29.65 -29.30
C ALA A 181 5.11 29.89 -30.18
N GLN A 182 6.03 28.92 -30.27
CA GLN A 182 7.19 28.98 -31.16
C GLN A 182 6.79 29.12 -32.63
N MET A 183 5.68 28.50 -33.03
CA MET A 183 5.15 28.59 -34.39
C MET A 183 4.46 29.93 -34.67
N SER A 184 3.86 30.54 -33.66
CA SER A 184 3.21 31.85 -33.76
C SER A 184 4.19 33.04 -33.73
N ALA A 185 5.48 32.80 -33.41
CA ALA A 185 6.50 33.84 -33.27
C ALA A 185 7.49 33.84 -34.47
N PRO A 186 7.32 34.71 -35.48
CA PRO A 186 8.11 34.69 -36.72
C PRO A 186 9.59 35.04 -36.53
N ASN A 187 9.97 35.73 -35.46
CA ASN A 187 11.35 36.23 -35.28
C ASN A 187 12.22 35.34 -34.38
N ALA A 188 11.65 34.33 -33.69
CA ALA A 188 12.37 33.50 -32.73
C ALA A 188 13.10 32.30 -33.36
N LEU A 189 12.65 31.82 -34.52
CA LEU A 189 13.24 30.65 -35.20
C LEU A 189 14.46 30.98 -36.07
N VAL A 190 14.62 32.26 -36.47
CA VAL A 190 15.71 32.73 -37.34
C VAL A 190 17.09 32.64 -36.66
N LEU A 191 17.14 32.80 -35.32
CA LEU A 191 18.41 32.88 -34.58
C LEU A 191 19.03 31.52 -34.20
N LYS A 192 18.28 30.40 -34.21
CA LYS A 192 18.76 29.13 -33.63
C LYS A 192 18.98 28.00 -34.64
N TYR A 193 18.32 28.03 -35.80
CA TYR A 193 18.38 26.95 -36.79
C TYR A 193 18.83 27.39 -38.19
N GLY A 194 19.13 28.68 -38.41
CA GLY A 194 19.59 29.20 -39.70
C GLY A 194 18.58 29.11 -40.85
N ALA A 195 17.42 28.48 -40.61
CA ALA A 195 16.29 28.44 -41.53
C ALA A 195 15.30 29.56 -41.18
N PRO A 196 14.75 30.28 -42.17
CA PRO A 196 13.76 31.31 -41.91
C PRO A 196 12.55 30.70 -41.19
N ALA A 197 12.02 31.41 -40.19
CA ALA A 197 10.74 31.05 -39.61
C ALA A 197 9.70 30.93 -40.74
N GLY A 198 9.09 29.76 -40.89
CA GLY A 198 8.25 29.46 -42.06
C GLY A 198 8.86 28.55 -43.11
N ALA A 199 10.07 28.01 -42.93
CA ALA A 199 10.62 26.98 -43.83
C ALA A 199 9.70 25.75 -43.98
N PHE A 200 8.84 25.44 -43.00
CA PHE A 200 7.79 24.42 -43.11
C PHE A 200 6.62 24.81 -44.02
N LEU A 201 6.47 26.10 -44.39
CA LEU A 201 5.50 26.58 -45.39
C LEU A 201 6.03 26.43 -46.80
N THR A 202 7.35 26.42 -46.98
CA THR A 202 8.02 26.44 -48.30
C THR A 202 8.69 25.12 -48.66
N GLU A 203 9.19 24.35 -47.68
CA GLU A 203 9.87 23.07 -47.89
C GLU A 203 9.02 21.87 -47.46
N SER A 204 8.75 20.97 -48.41
CA SER A 204 7.92 19.78 -48.17
C SER A 204 8.51 18.82 -47.11
N GLY A 205 9.84 18.72 -47.03
CA GLY A 205 10.52 17.90 -46.03
C GLY A 205 10.39 18.45 -44.60
N ALA A 206 10.50 19.77 -44.44
CA ALA A 206 10.29 20.45 -43.17
C ALA A 206 8.82 20.36 -42.73
N ARG A 207 7.88 20.48 -43.68
CA ARG A 207 6.44 20.29 -43.41
C ARG A 207 6.10 18.91 -42.86
N LYS A 208 6.62 17.85 -43.48
CA LYS A 208 6.39 16.47 -43.02
C LYS A 208 6.93 16.23 -41.59
N LYS A 209 8.11 16.79 -41.27
CA LYS A 209 8.68 16.70 -39.91
C LYS A 209 7.81 17.46 -38.89
N PHE A 210 7.30 18.62 -39.28
CA PHE A 210 6.38 19.42 -38.45
C PHE A 210 5.07 18.68 -38.16
N ASP A 211 4.38 18.20 -39.20
CA ASP A 211 3.11 17.50 -39.05
C ASP A 211 3.28 16.22 -38.20
N ARG A 212 4.43 15.53 -38.34
CA ARG A 212 4.78 14.40 -37.48
C ARG A 212 4.95 14.80 -36.01
N LEU A 213 5.67 15.87 -35.71
CA LEU A 213 5.84 16.36 -34.33
C LEU A 213 4.51 16.81 -33.72
N LEU A 214 3.69 17.54 -34.47
CA LEU A 214 2.36 17.95 -34.02
C LEU A 214 1.48 16.74 -33.72
N THR A 215 1.48 15.74 -34.60
CA THR A 215 0.73 14.48 -34.39
C THR A 215 1.22 13.77 -33.13
N GLN A 216 2.53 13.68 -32.91
CA GLN A 216 3.10 13.07 -31.71
C GLN A 216 2.67 13.80 -30.43
N LEU A 217 2.67 15.13 -30.42
CA LEU A 217 2.23 15.93 -29.26
C LEU A 217 0.74 15.77 -28.97
N LEU A 218 -0.10 15.78 -30.01
CA LEU A 218 -1.54 15.58 -29.86
C LEU A 218 -1.87 14.16 -29.36
N THR A 219 -1.18 13.15 -29.88
CA THR A 219 -1.33 11.77 -29.39
C THR A 219 -0.89 11.67 -27.94
N ALA A 220 0.26 12.24 -27.57
CA ALA A 220 0.73 12.24 -26.19
C ALA A 220 -0.26 12.93 -25.22
N GLN A 221 -0.87 14.04 -25.64
CA GLN A 221 -1.91 14.71 -24.85
C GLN A 221 -3.16 13.84 -24.68
N ARG A 222 -3.62 13.16 -25.75
CA ARG A 222 -4.76 12.24 -25.68
C ARG A 222 -4.48 11.08 -24.75
N THR A 223 -3.32 10.43 -24.89
CA THR A 223 -2.92 9.33 -24.01
C THR A 223 -2.87 9.76 -22.55
N ALA A 224 -2.28 10.92 -22.24
CA ALA A 224 -2.27 11.44 -20.87
C ALA A 224 -3.69 11.75 -20.34
N GLN A 225 -4.59 12.23 -21.20
CA GLN A 225 -5.98 12.49 -20.84
C GLN A 225 -6.76 11.18 -20.57
N ASP A 226 -6.50 10.14 -21.36
CA ASP A 226 -7.10 8.81 -21.18
C ASP A 226 -6.61 8.18 -19.87
N GLU A 227 -5.32 8.31 -19.55
CA GLU A 227 -4.73 7.85 -18.27
C GLU A 227 -5.38 8.53 -17.06
N VAL A 228 -5.56 9.84 -17.08
CA VAL A 228 -6.28 10.59 -16.03
C VAL A 228 -7.70 10.05 -15.88
N THR A 229 -8.40 9.87 -16.99
CA THR A 229 -9.79 9.38 -17.00
C THR A 229 -9.88 7.97 -16.42
N GLU A 230 -8.94 7.09 -16.75
CA GLU A 230 -8.89 5.72 -16.22
C GLU A 230 -8.65 5.71 -14.71
N VAL A 231 -7.71 6.52 -14.21
CA VAL A 231 -7.41 6.62 -12.78
C VAL A 231 -8.60 7.20 -12.01
N GLN A 232 -9.28 8.22 -12.55
CA GLN A 232 -10.49 8.79 -11.97
C GLN A 232 -11.60 7.75 -11.88
N ARG A 233 -11.81 6.97 -12.95
CA ARG A 233 -12.81 5.89 -12.96
C ARG A 233 -12.52 4.85 -11.86
N LYS A 234 -11.28 4.37 -11.74
CA LYS A 234 -10.89 3.41 -10.69
C LYS A 234 -11.05 3.99 -9.29
N THR A 235 -10.75 5.28 -9.12
CA THR A 235 -10.91 5.97 -7.83
C THR A 235 -12.39 6.03 -7.44
N ALA A 236 -13.26 6.41 -8.36
CA ALA A 236 -14.71 6.43 -8.15
C ALA A 236 -15.29 5.05 -7.80
N GLU A 237 -14.82 3.99 -8.47
CA GLU A 237 -15.22 2.61 -8.17
C GLU A 237 -14.84 2.20 -6.74
N LEU A 238 -13.63 2.55 -6.28
CA LEU A 238 -13.19 2.26 -4.91
C LEU A 238 -13.93 3.12 -3.88
N ASP A 239 -14.19 4.39 -4.17
CA ASP A 239 -14.99 5.26 -3.29
C ASP A 239 -16.42 4.72 -3.15
N GLU A 240 -17.06 4.27 -4.23
CA GLU A 240 -18.37 3.63 -4.18
C GLU A 240 -18.33 2.33 -3.36
N ALA A 241 -17.27 1.53 -3.53
CA ALA A 241 -17.07 0.32 -2.74
C ALA A 241 -16.91 0.64 -1.23
N LEU A 242 -16.19 1.71 -0.87
CA LEU A 242 -16.09 2.17 0.52
C LEU A 242 -17.44 2.62 1.07
N GLN A 243 -18.21 3.40 0.31
CA GLN A 243 -19.53 3.85 0.71
C GLN A 243 -20.48 2.68 0.94
N LYS A 244 -20.50 1.70 0.02
CA LYS A 244 -21.28 0.44 0.17
C LYS A 244 -20.87 -0.33 1.42
N ARG A 245 -19.58 -0.35 1.78
CA ARG A 245 -19.12 -1.00 3.01
C ARG A 245 -19.57 -0.23 4.24
N HIS A 246 -19.51 1.09 4.20
CA HIS A 246 -19.97 1.93 5.30
C HIS A 246 -21.48 1.78 5.53
N SER A 247 -22.28 1.69 4.46
CA SER A 247 -23.73 1.48 4.55
C SER A 247 -24.12 0.08 5.06
N GLN A 248 -23.23 -0.92 4.96
CA GLN A 248 -23.46 -2.25 5.52
C GLN A 248 -23.41 -2.28 7.06
N GLY A 249 -22.99 -1.19 7.71
CA GLY A 249 -22.98 -1.05 9.16
C GLY A 249 -21.88 -1.86 9.85
N GLU A 250 -21.89 -1.81 11.18
CA GLU A 250 -20.88 -2.45 12.03
C GLU A 250 -20.79 -3.96 11.79
N ARG A 251 -19.56 -4.46 11.79
CA ARG A 251 -19.28 -5.90 11.71
C ARG A 251 -19.17 -6.48 13.12
N LEU A 252 -19.18 -7.80 13.20
CA LEU A 252 -18.96 -8.50 14.47
C LEU A 252 -17.54 -9.04 14.53
N LEU A 253 -16.99 -9.04 15.74
CA LEU A 253 -15.75 -9.70 16.12
C LEU A 253 -16.09 -10.77 17.15
N LEU A 254 -15.62 -12.00 16.90
CA LEU A 254 -15.82 -13.15 17.77
C LEU A 254 -14.50 -13.56 18.40
N SER A 255 -14.42 -13.55 19.72
CA SER A 255 -13.28 -14.05 20.47
C SER A 255 -13.55 -15.48 20.97
N LEU A 256 -12.67 -16.39 20.58
CA LEU A 256 -12.72 -17.83 20.83
C LEU A 256 -11.56 -18.20 21.76
N PRO A 257 -11.80 -18.30 23.08
CA PRO A 257 -10.80 -18.79 24.02
C PRO A 257 -10.72 -20.33 23.91
N LEU A 258 -9.66 -20.82 23.28
CA LEU A 258 -9.43 -22.24 23.01
C LEU A 258 -8.39 -22.82 23.96
N LYS A 259 -8.55 -24.10 24.28
CA LYS A 259 -7.58 -24.93 25.00
C LYS A 259 -7.24 -26.17 24.18
N LEU A 260 -5.95 -26.52 24.11
CA LEU A 260 -5.49 -27.75 23.48
C LEU A 260 -5.48 -28.87 24.54
N LEU A 261 -6.28 -29.89 24.32
CA LEU A 261 -6.23 -31.14 25.05
C LEU A 261 -5.04 -31.95 24.53
N THR A 262 -3.86 -31.71 25.09
CA THR A 262 -2.74 -32.65 24.95
C THR A 262 -3.19 -34.01 25.44
N GLN A 263 -3.24 -35.00 24.55
CA GLN A 263 -3.47 -36.38 24.96
C GLN A 263 -2.35 -36.75 25.94
N LYS A 264 -2.70 -36.97 27.21
CA LYS A 264 -1.81 -37.63 28.18
C LYS A 264 -1.46 -38.99 27.60
N LYS A 265 -0.29 -39.12 26.96
CA LYS A 265 0.30 -40.43 26.68
C LYS A 265 1.79 -40.42 27.01
N THR A 266 2.03 -41.01 28.18
CA THR A 266 3.26 -41.66 28.68
C THR A 266 4.49 -40.80 28.97
N ALA A 267 5.00 -40.99 30.18
CA ALA A 267 6.33 -40.60 30.61
C ALA A 267 7.40 -41.10 29.61
N GLN A 268 8.50 -40.35 29.55
CA GLN A 268 9.71 -40.54 28.74
C GLN A 268 9.66 -39.89 27.34
N GLN A 269 10.00 -38.60 27.27
CA GLN A 269 11.27 -38.20 26.67
C GLN A 269 11.56 -36.71 26.93
N THR A 270 12.67 -36.50 27.63
CA THR A 270 13.47 -35.28 27.70
C THR A 270 13.90 -34.83 26.30
N THR A 271 13.51 -33.63 25.86
CA THR A 271 14.41 -32.51 25.53
C THR A 271 13.60 -31.31 25.03
N SER A 272 13.93 -30.17 25.59
CA SER A 272 13.29 -28.88 25.45
C SER A 272 13.55 -28.26 24.07
N GLU A 273 12.53 -28.24 23.22
CA GLU A 273 12.26 -27.13 22.30
C GLU A 273 10.75 -26.90 22.40
N SER A 274 10.32 -25.66 22.62
CA SER A 274 8.90 -25.31 22.56
C SER A 274 8.40 -25.57 21.15
N ALA A 275 7.94 -26.79 20.89
CA ALA A 275 7.39 -27.17 19.60
C ALA A 275 6.12 -26.35 19.38
N GLU A 276 6.21 -25.33 18.55
CA GLU A 276 5.07 -24.55 18.09
C GLU A 276 4.18 -25.48 17.26
N VAL A 277 3.04 -25.89 17.82
CA VAL A 277 2.11 -26.79 17.13
C VAL A 277 1.10 -25.94 16.36
N THR A 278 1.04 -26.10 15.04
CA THR A 278 -0.01 -25.47 14.23
C THR A 278 -1.21 -26.40 14.13
N VAL A 279 -2.37 -25.98 14.65
CA VAL A 279 -3.61 -26.76 14.62
C VAL A 279 -4.66 -26.03 13.77
N PRO A 280 -5.28 -26.70 12.77
CA PRO A 280 -6.39 -26.13 12.03
C PRO A 280 -7.67 -26.18 12.86
N VAL A 281 -8.37 -25.05 12.93
CA VAL A 281 -9.66 -24.89 13.60
C VAL A 281 -10.70 -24.49 12.57
N LEU A 282 -11.81 -25.20 12.53
CA LEU A 282 -12.96 -24.87 11.71
C LEU A 282 -14.00 -24.20 12.60
N VAL A 283 -14.42 -23.01 12.20
CA VAL A 283 -15.49 -22.26 12.85
C VAL A 283 -16.63 -22.17 11.85
N ARG A 284 -17.76 -22.78 12.20
CA ARG A 284 -18.96 -22.80 11.38
C ARG A 284 -20.05 -22.00 12.09
N TYR A 285 -20.78 -21.18 11.35
CA TYR A 285 -21.87 -20.36 11.89
C TYR A 285 -22.93 -20.10 10.84
N ARG A 286 -24.14 -19.79 11.30
CA ARG A 286 -25.28 -19.46 10.45
C ARG A 286 -25.45 -17.95 10.34
N VAL A 287 -25.84 -17.51 9.14
CA VAL A 287 -26.17 -16.13 8.81
C VAL A 287 -27.62 -16.09 8.31
N ASN A 288 -28.42 -15.18 8.86
CA ASN A 288 -29.78 -14.93 8.40
C ASN A 288 -29.79 -13.94 7.23
N ASP A 289 -30.82 -14.05 6.39
CA ASP A 289 -31.09 -13.12 5.29
C ASP A 289 -29.86 -12.89 4.40
N ALA A 290 -29.17 -13.99 4.07
CA ALA A 290 -27.93 -14.02 3.31
C ALA A 290 -28.16 -13.97 1.80
#